data_AF-A0A068PCR9-F1
#
_entry.id   AF-A0A068PCR9-F1
#
_cell.length_a   1.000
_cell.length_b   1.000
_cell.length_c   1.000
_cell.angle_alpha   90.00
_cell.angle_beta   90.00
_cell.angle_gamma   90.00
#
_symmetry.space_group_name_H-M   'P 1'
#
loop_
_entity.id
_entity.type
_entity.pdbx_description
1 polymer ?
#
loop_
_entity_poly.entity_id
_entity_poly.type
_entity_poly.pdbx_seq_one_letter_code
_entity_poly.pdbx_strand_id
1 'polypeptide(L)'
;MPTTAGIDDIFRRRESLTVSEPRLCWDVSTVGSNVAQALAKSHPAVLSICEAIKEKGLPHPVRRGSMKNDPFVRPSGHGRAFYIDLNTLGQDESTKNPEGCIAIKGSEAVATDFVPWMHRLRGHRMYWTFRAFHTLPLQLDTEINNLDRWPVLERKVPGVLTQAEATNESSIAFEYQKAHLKRYGEFAHLPIPLLVYAWPDEVCARVRSDLLPLLSKRGADIVEHTLESGIGIYVYFYPTVPTRLLAEVDKYEGPGLTLDKDLQYIERMSTIKSGGLDVQRIIEGWTKVLVQMMAVGYLPKDPGSLLTADCMQPWNVCVDGGWVDLDSVVPIESLLDEKEISDVVRRSVRALAINICYLMVGKAALSTGIRDRFVEIDWLVMNEVSRRILEEDRERGVDDRLRKVFATSGLYPGLDRLFSLAY
;
A
#
# COMPACT_ATOMS: atom_id res chain seq x y z
N MET A 1 -1.09 -34.07 -18.92
CA MET A 1 -1.53 -32.65 -18.96
C MET A 1 -1.67 -32.19 -17.52
N PRO A 2 -1.32 -30.95 -17.16
CA PRO A 2 -1.66 -30.43 -15.83
C PRO A 2 -3.19 -30.36 -15.70
N THR A 3 -3.73 -30.80 -14.56
CA THR A 3 -5.14 -30.61 -14.22
C THR A 3 -5.38 -29.15 -13.87
N THR A 4 -6.31 -28.52 -14.58
CA THR A 4 -6.78 -27.17 -14.30
C THR A 4 -7.38 -27.07 -12.89
N ALA A 5 -6.88 -26.14 -12.07
CA ALA A 5 -7.20 -26.03 -10.65
C ALA A 5 -8.48 -25.22 -10.40
N GLY A 6 -9.60 -25.86 -10.09
CA GLY A 6 -10.89 -25.18 -9.92
C GLY A 6 -10.96 -24.31 -8.66
N ILE A 7 -12.08 -23.61 -8.43
CA ILE A 7 -12.29 -22.84 -7.19
C ILE A 7 -12.13 -23.72 -5.94
N ASP A 8 -12.46 -25.02 -6.02
CA ASP A 8 -12.23 -25.98 -4.93
C ASP A 8 -10.74 -26.19 -4.57
N ASP A 9 -9.79 -25.98 -5.48
CA ASP A 9 -8.36 -26.12 -5.20
C ASP A 9 -7.83 -25.07 -4.21
N ILE A 10 -8.57 -23.97 -4.01
CA ILE A 10 -8.33 -22.97 -2.95
C ILE A 10 -8.56 -23.61 -1.56
N PHE A 11 -9.54 -24.50 -1.43
CA PHE A 11 -9.99 -25.07 -0.15
C PHE A 11 -9.47 -26.49 0.12
N ARG A 12 -8.83 -27.14 -0.87
CA ARG A 12 -8.12 -28.41 -0.66
C ARG A 12 -7.02 -28.22 0.39
N ARG A 13 -7.05 -29.06 1.44
CA ARG A 13 -6.04 -29.06 2.52
C ARG A 13 -4.64 -29.24 1.94
N ARG A 14 -3.72 -28.37 2.34
CA ARG A 14 -2.31 -28.33 1.91
C ARG A 14 -1.44 -28.18 3.16
N GLU A 15 -0.21 -28.69 3.17
CA GLU A 15 0.69 -28.54 4.34
C GLU A 15 0.98 -27.08 4.73
N SER A 16 0.82 -26.15 3.77
CA SER A 16 1.05 -24.71 3.94
C SER A 16 -0.20 -23.91 4.32
N LEU A 17 -1.41 -24.48 4.19
CA LEU A 17 -2.68 -23.76 4.32
C LEU A 17 -3.75 -24.59 5.04
N THR A 18 -4.45 -23.93 5.95
CA THR A 18 -5.67 -24.46 6.58
C THR A 18 -6.78 -23.41 6.50
N VAL A 19 -7.99 -23.77 6.92
CA VAL A 19 -9.18 -22.93 6.84
C VAL A 19 -9.72 -22.69 8.25
N SER A 20 -10.29 -21.50 8.47
CA SER A 20 -10.99 -21.11 9.71
C SER A 20 -12.29 -20.38 9.39
N GLU A 21 -13.18 -20.28 10.37
CA GLU A 21 -14.48 -19.59 10.26
C GLU A 21 -14.49 -18.31 11.14
N PRO A 22 -13.75 -17.24 10.77
CA PRO A 22 -13.86 -15.94 11.44
C PRO A 22 -15.23 -15.30 11.14
N ARG A 23 -15.69 -14.40 12.01
CA ARG A 23 -17.01 -13.77 11.87
C ARG A 23 -16.99 -12.72 10.76
N LEU A 24 -17.88 -12.84 9.77
CA LEU A 24 -18.05 -11.82 8.72
C LEU A 24 -18.54 -10.49 9.34
N CYS A 25 -17.97 -9.37 8.90
CA CYS A 25 -18.27 -8.01 9.36
C CYS A 25 -18.76 -7.08 8.25
N TRP A 26 -18.26 -7.26 7.02
CA TRP A 26 -18.61 -6.43 5.86
C TRP A 26 -18.46 -7.25 4.58
N ASP A 27 -19.32 -6.99 3.59
CA ASP A 27 -19.36 -7.67 2.31
C ASP A 27 -19.79 -6.70 1.20
N VAL A 28 -18.97 -6.58 0.15
CA VAL A 28 -19.19 -5.67 -0.98
C VAL A 28 -20.53 -5.92 -1.71
N SER A 29 -21.00 -7.17 -1.74
CA SER A 29 -22.29 -7.54 -2.35
C SER A 29 -23.50 -6.95 -1.61
N THR A 30 -23.35 -6.70 -0.30
CA THR A 30 -24.42 -6.18 0.56
C THR A 30 -24.45 -4.66 0.65
N VAL A 31 -23.28 -4.00 0.55
CA VAL A 31 -23.15 -2.54 0.77
C VAL A 31 -23.05 -1.75 -0.53
N GLY A 32 -22.63 -2.38 -1.63
CA GLY A 32 -22.20 -1.68 -2.84
C GLY A 32 -22.73 -2.23 -4.15
N SER A 33 -24.05 -2.20 -4.37
CA SER A 33 -24.70 -2.70 -5.59
C SER A 33 -23.96 -2.34 -6.89
N ASN A 34 -23.63 -1.07 -7.12
CA ASN A 34 -22.95 -0.63 -8.35
C ASN A 34 -21.50 -1.15 -8.46
N VAL A 35 -20.78 -1.27 -7.35
CA VAL A 35 -19.41 -1.81 -7.30
C VAL A 35 -19.43 -3.32 -7.52
N ALA A 36 -20.33 -4.03 -6.84
CA ALA A 36 -20.54 -5.47 -7.01
C ALA A 36 -21.03 -5.81 -8.44
N GLN A 37 -21.90 -5.01 -9.03
CA GLN A 37 -22.34 -5.16 -10.43
C GLN A 37 -21.20 -4.92 -11.43
N ALA A 38 -20.33 -3.93 -11.18
CA ALA A 38 -19.15 -3.70 -12.01
C ALA A 38 -18.14 -4.84 -11.87
N LEU A 39 -17.87 -5.34 -10.66
CA LEU A 39 -17.07 -6.55 -10.41
C LEU A 39 -17.65 -7.78 -11.11
N ALA A 40 -18.97 -8.02 -11.01
CA ALA A 40 -19.64 -9.13 -11.69
C ALA A 40 -19.49 -9.05 -13.22
N LYS A 41 -19.41 -7.83 -13.77
CA LYS A 41 -19.26 -7.58 -15.20
C LYS A 41 -17.81 -7.72 -15.70
N SER A 42 -16.82 -7.27 -14.95
CA SER A 42 -15.40 -7.28 -15.39
C SER A 42 -14.58 -8.45 -14.86
N HIS A 43 -14.88 -8.96 -13.66
CA HIS A 43 -14.16 -10.05 -12.99
C HIS A 43 -15.13 -11.03 -12.30
N PRO A 44 -16.06 -11.70 -13.03
CA PRO A 44 -17.13 -12.51 -12.44
C PRO A 44 -16.64 -13.57 -11.44
N ALA A 45 -15.49 -14.20 -11.71
CA ALA A 45 -14.87 -15.20 -10.84
C ALA A 45 -14.55 -14.67 -9.42
N VAL A 46 -14.32 -13.37 -9.25
CA VAL A 46 -14.00 -12.77 -7.96
C VAL A 46 -15.16 -12.93 -6.98
N LEU A 47 -16.40 -12.73 -7.42
CA LEU A 47 -17.57 -12.90 -6.57
C LEU A 47 -17.84 -14.38 -6.27
N SER A 48 -17.66 -15.28 -7.25
CA SER A 48 -17.75 -16.73 -7.02
C SER A 48 -16.77 -17.22 -5.95
N ILE A 49 -15.55 -16.66 -5.92
CA ILE A 49 -14.56 -16.97 -4.88
C ILE A 49 -14.94 -16.33 -3.53
N CYS A 50 -15.56 -15.14 -3.52
CA CYS A 50 -16.08 -14.54 -2.28
C CYS A 50 -17.21 -15.38 -1.65
N GLU A 51 -18.15 -15.90 -2.45
CA GLU A 51 -19.15 -16.85 -1.97
C GLU A 51 -18.51 -18.13 -1.45
N ALA A 52 -17.57 -18.73 -2.20
CA ALA A 52 -16.87 -19.92 -1.75
C ALA A 52 -16.07 -19.71 -0.44
N ILE A 53 -15.47 -18.53 -0.22
CA ILE A 53 -14.80 -18.17 1.03
C ILE A 53 -15.81 -18.02 2.19
N LYS A 54 -17.02 -17.50 1.95
CA LYS A 54 -18.09 -17.43 2.95
C LYS A 54 -18.68 -18.81 3.28
N GLU A 55 -18.86 -19.68 2.29
CA GLU A 55 -19.43 -21.03 2.46
C GLU A 55 -18.46 -22.02 3.09
N LYS A 56 -17.19 -22.01 2.66
CA LYS A 56 -16.19 -23.04 3.00
C LYS A 56 -15.20 -22.59 4.07
N GLY A 57 -15.29 -21.33 4.51
CA GLY A 57 -14.38 -20.69 5.47
C GLY A 57 -13.18 -20.00 4.81
N LEU A 58 -12.52 -19.14 5.58
CA LEU A 58 -11.38 -18.35 5.12
C LEU A 58 -10.08 -19.18 5.12
N PRO A 59 -9.40 -19.36 3.97
CA PRO A 59 -8.08 -19.98 3.93
C PRO A 59 -7.02 -19.05 4.55
N HIS A 60 -6.05 -19.63 5.26
CA HIS A 60 -4.94 -18.89 5.87
C HIS A 60 -3.65 -19.71 5.96
N PRO A 61 -2.47 -19.04 6.03
CA PRO A 61 -1.19 -19.68 6.32
C PRO A 61 -1.22 -20.56 7.57
N VAL A 62 -0.64 -21.76 7.46
CA VAL A 62 -0.15 -22.53 8.61
C VAL A 62 1.14 -21.88 9.16
N ARG A 63 1.94 -21.23 8.31
CA ARG A 63 3.17 -20.47 8.67
C ARG A 63 3.32 -19.20 7.82
N ARG A 64 3.94 -18.16 8.35
CA ARG A 64 4.15 -16.83 7.73
C ARG A 64 5.19 -16.79 6.59
N GLY A 65 5.70 -17.96 6.18
CA GLY A 65 6.74 -18.09 5.16
C GLY A 65 6.27 -17.70 3.75
N SER A 66 7.22 -17.63 2.81
CA SER A 66 6.91 -17.42 1.39
C SER A 66 6.04 -18.54 0.83
N MET A 67 5.17 -18.18 -0.12
CA MET A 67 4.26 -19.10 -0.81
C MET A 67 4.50 -18.98 -2.31
N LYS A 68 4.60 -20.13 -2.99
CA LYS A 68 4.75 -20.30 -4.44
C LYS A 68 4.05 -21.61 -4.87
N ASN A 69 2.85 -21.84 -4.34
CA ASN A 69 2.15 -23.12 -4.40
C ASN A 69 0.74 -22.90 -4.98
N ASP A 70 0.61 -22.97 -6.31
CA ASP A 70 -0.59 -22.57 -7.06
C ASP A 70 -1.91 -23.09 -6.42
N PRO A 71 -2.92 -22.23 -6.17
CA PRO A 71 -3.01 -20.84 -6.60
C PRO A 71 -2.44 -19.80 -5.62
N PHE A 72 -1.58 -20.18 -4.68
CA PHE A 72 -1.20 -19.31 -3.55
C PHE A 72 0.21 -18.75 -3.63
N VAL A 73 0.31 -17.42 -3.63
CA VAL A 73 1.56 -16.67 -3.71
C VAL A 73 1.70 -15.65 -2.58
N ARG A 74 2.94 -15.47 -2.09
CA ARG A 74 3.32 -14.42 -1.13
C ARG A 74 4.65 -13.80 -1.59
N PRO A 75 4.65 -12.63 -2.24
CA PRO A 75 5.86 -11.94 -2.66
C PRO A 75 6.70 -11.45 -1.45
N SER A 76 7.97 -11.14 -1.69
CA SER A 76 8.88 -10.67 -0.64
C SER A 76 8.40 -9.34 -0.03
N GLY A 77 8.45 -9.23 1.29
CA GLY A 77 7.97 -8.06 2.04
C GLY A 77 6.47 -8.08 2.40
N HIS A 78 5.66 -9.01 1.87
CA HIS A 78 4.22 -9.11 2.18
C HIS A 78 4.00 -9.84 3.53
N GLY A 79 4.45 -9.21 4.62
CA GLY A 79 4.48 -9.81 5.95
C GLY A 79 3.12 -9.99 6.63
N ARG A 80 2.06 -9.31 6.15
CA ARG A 80 0.69 -9.36 6.68
C ARG A 80 -0.37 -9.70 5.61
N ALA A 81 0.04 -10.27 4.47
CA ALA A 81 -0.88 -10.66 3.39
C ALA A 81 -0.31 -11.80 2.55
N PHE A 82 -1.20 -12.59 1.96
CA PHE A 82 -0.91 -13.48 0.83
C PHE A 82 -2.05 -13.39 -0.20
N TYR A 83 -1.87 -14.02 -1.36
CA TYR A 83 -2.72 -13.84 -2.51
C TYR A 83 -3.15 -15.19 -3.11
N ILE A 84 -4.41 -15.26 -3.53
CA ILE A 84 -4.91 -16.23 -4.51
C ILE A 84 -4.65 -15.61 -5.88
N ASP A 85 -3.68 -16.14 -6.62
CA ASP A 85 -3.36 -15.73 -7.99
C ASP A 85 -4.38 -16.36 -8.94
N LEU A 86 -5.29 -15.53 -9.47
CA LEU A 86 -6.40 -16.03 -10.28
C LEU A 86 -5.92 -16.60 -11.62
N ASN A 87 -4.80 -16.12 -12.15
CA ASN A 87 -4.23 -16.57 -13.43
C ASN A 87 -3.79 -18.05 -13.40
N THR A 88 -3.63 -18.62 -12.20
CA THR A 88 -3.29 -20.03 -11.99
C THR A 88 -4.51 -20.95 -11.83
N LEU A 89 -5.71 -20.37 -11.68
CA LEU A 89 -6.94 -21.12 -11.60
C LEU A 89 -7.34 -21.65 -12.98
N GLY A 90 -7.93 -22.84 -12.96
CA GLY A 90 -8.43 -23.53 -14.13
C GLY A 90 -9.57 -22.79 -14.81
N GLN A 91 -9.61 -22.89 -16.13
CA GLN A 91 -10.75 -22.44 -16.94
C GLN A 91 -11.89 -23.47 -16.86
N ASP A 92 -12.99 -23.07 -16.20
CA ASP A 92 -14.32 -23.63 -16.36
C ASP A 92 -15.27 -22.52 -16.89
N GLU A 93 -16.57 -22.82 -17.05
CA GLU A 93 -17.49 -21.82 -17.62
C GLU A 93 -17.76 -20.60 -16.72
N SER A 94 -17.50 -20.71 -15.41
CA SER A 94 -17.59 -19.64 -14.42
C SER A 94 -16.28 -18.84 -14.27
N THR A 95 -15.14 -19.43 -14.65
CA THR A 95 -13.79 -18.84 -14.58
C THR A 95 -13.21 -18.52 -15.97
N LYS A 96 -13.97 -17.84 -16.82
CA LYS A 96 -13.48 -17.36 -18.13
C LYS A 96 -12.46 -16.23 -17.94
N ASN A 97 -11.18 -16.54 -18.16
CA ASN A 97 -10.00 -15.65 -18.01
C ASN A 97 -10.03 -14.81 -16.72
N PRO A 98 -9.82 -15.44 -15.55
CA PRO A 98 -9.85 -14.76 -14.27
C PRO A 98 -8.49 -14.07 -14.04
N GLU A 99 -8.34 -12.84 -14.55
CA GLU A 99 -7.11 -12.05 -14.37
C GLU A 99 -7.04 -11.39 -12.98
N GLY A 100 -5.82 -11.24 -12.47
CA GLY A 100 -5.53 -10.55 -11.20
C GLY A 100 -5.37 -11.47 -9.98
N CYS A 101 -5.57 -10.93 -8.78
CA CYS A 101 -5.47 -11.71 -7.54
C CYS A 101 -6.49 -11.28 -6.47
N ILE A 102 -6.78 -12.19 -5.54
CA ILE A 102 -7.52 -11.88 -4.30
C ILE A 102 -6.53 -11.96 -3.13
N ALA A 103 -6.33 -10.84 -2.46
CA ALA A 103 -5.48 -10.70 -1.28
C ALA A 103 -6.24 -11.05 0.00
N ILE A 104 -5.58 -11.71 0.95
CA ILE A 104 -6.11 -11.96 2.30
C ILE A 104 -5.11 -11.39 3.31
N LYS A 105 -5.42 -10.19 3.83
CA LYS A 105 -4.58 -9.38 4.74
C LYS A 105 -4.99 -9.62 6.20
N GLY A 106 -4.03 -9.84 7.11
CA GLY A 106 -4.28 -10.01 8.55
C GLY A 106 -4.54 -11.44 9.04
N SER A 107 -4.54 -12.42 8.13
CA SER A 107 -4.78 -13.83 8.44
C SER A 107 -3.66 -14.50 9.25
N GLU A 108 -2.47 -13.90 9.31
CA GLU A 108 -1.30 -14.46 10.00
C GLU A 108 -1.41 -14.49 11.53
N ALA A 109 -2.45 -13.91 12.13
CA ALA A 109 -2.70 -13.94 13.58
C ALA A 109 -2.78 -15.37 14.16
N VAL A 110 -3.13 -16.35 13.32
CA VAL A 110 -3.25 -17.79 13.66
C VAL A 110 -2.12 -18.67 13.09
N ALA A 111 -1.06 -18.08 12.54
CA ALA A 111 0.07 -18.84 12.00
C ALA A 111 0.88 -19.53 13.12
N THR A 112 1.26 -20.79 12.91
CA THR A 112 1.98 -21.62 13.92
C THR A 112 3.38 -21.11 14.26
N ASP A 113 3.98 -20.24 13.43
CA ASP A 113 5.28 -19.60 13.70
C ASP A 113 5.16 -18.12 14.14
N PHE A 114 3.98 -17.67 14.60
CA PHE A 114 3.73 -16.30 15.06
C PHE A 114 4.77 -15.81 16.11
N VAL A 115 4.87 -16.49 17.26
CA VAL A 115 5.86 -16.17 18.31
C VAL A 115 7.31 -16.27 17.80
N PRO A 116 7.74 -17.37 17.14
CA PRO A 116 9.05 -17.43 16.49
C PRO A 116 9.35 -16.27 15.53
N TRP A 117 8.35 -15.72 14.83
CA TRP A 117 8.50 -14.57 13.93
C TRP A 117 8.65 -13.26 14.71
N MET A 118 7.91 -13.05 15.81
CA MET A 118 8.10 -11.90 16.70
C MET A 118 9.49 -11.87 17.32
N HIS A 119 10.02 -13.02 17.75
CA HIS A 119 11.41 -13.11 18.25
C HIS A 119 12.44 -12.73 17.19
N ARG A 120 12.24 -13.10 15.91
CA ARG A 120 13.11 -12.64 14.81
C ARG A 120 13.04 -11.12 14.65
N LEU A 121 11.84 -10.52 14.63
CA LEU A 121 11.69 -9.06 14.55
C LEU A 121 12.35 -8.32 15.73
N ARG A 122 12.19 -8.82 16.96
CA ARG A 122 12.82 -8.24 18.16
C ARG A 122 14.35 -8.28 18.11
N GLY A 123 14.92 -9.30 17.48
CA GLY A 123 16.37 -9.45 17.29
C GLY A 123 16.97 -8.54 16.20
N HIS A 124 16.16 -8.06 15.25
CA HIS A 124 16.60 -7.10 14.24
C HIS A 124 16.39 -5.66 14.73
N ARG A 125 17.39 -4.81 14.52
CA ARG A 125 17.37 -3.39 14.90
C ARG A 125 17.69 -2.51 13.70
N MET A 126 17.10 -1.32 13.68
CA MET A 126 17.33 -0.31 12.64
C MET A 126 17.69 1.03 13.27
N TYR A 127 18.72 1.64 12.70
CA TYR A 127 19.17 2.99 13.00
C TYR A 127 18.32 4.01 12.25
N TRP A 128 17.90 5.07 12.92
CA TRP A 128 17.10 6.17 12.38
C TRP A 128 17.77 7.50 12.68
N THR A 129 18.08 8.24 11.62
CA THR A 129 18.65 9.59 11.69
C THR A 129 17.58 10.63 11.41
N PHE A 130 17.09 11.29 12.46
CA PHE A 130 16.16 12.41 12.33
C PHE A 130 16.93 13.73 12.29
N ARG A 131 16.65 14.60 11.31
CA ARG A 131 17.08 16.01 11.35
C ARG A 131 15.95 16.82 11.97
N ALA A 132 16.09 17.17 13.25
CA ALA A 132 15.13 18.01 13.94
C ALA A 132 15.42 19.49 13.65
N PHE A 133 14.39 20.24 13.25
CA PHE A 133 14.42 21.67 12.90
C PHE A 133 15.20 22.04 11.62
N HIS A 134 14.79 23.13 10.98
CA HIS A 134 15.56 23.78 9.90
C HIS A 134 16.60 24.77 10.44
N THR A 135 16.45 25.21 11.69
CA THR A 135 17.23 26.28 12.33
C THR A 135 18.35 25.78 13.24
N LEU A 136 18.35 24.48 13.59
CA LEU A 136 19.40 23.82 14.37
C LEU A 136 19.78 22.52 13.64
N PRO A 137 21.05 22.29 13.28
CA PRO A 137 21.48 21.06 12.62
C PRO A 137 21.63 19.89 13.62
N LEU A 138 20.63 19.71 14.50
CA LEU A 138 20.59 18.62 15.48
C LEU A 138 20.20 17.32 14.79
N GLN A 139 21.22 16.53 14.49
CA GLN A 139 21.05 15.14 14.10
C GLN A 139 20.69 14.32 15.34
N LEU A 140 19.46 13.84 15.40
CA LEU A 140 18.96 12.94 16.43
C LEU A 140 19.01 11.52 15.90
N ASP A 141 20.09 10.83 16.22
CA ASP A 141 20.28 9.42 15.90
C ASP A 141 19.70 8.53 17.00
N THR A 142 18.93 7.52 16.60
CA THR A 142 18.29 6.56 17.51
C THR A 142 18.22 5.17 16.89
N GLU A 143 17.94 4.15 17.70
CA GLU A 143 17.91 2.76 17.25
C GLU A 143 16.72 2.01 17.86
N ILE A 144 15.82 1.53 17.00
CA ILE A 144 14.60 0.82 17.37
C ILE A 144 14.66 -0.63 16.84
N ASN A 145 14.12 -1.58 17.59
CA ASN A 145 13.98 -2.95 17.08
C ASN A 145 12.76 -3.06 16.13
N ASN A 146 12.79 -4.01 15.21
CA ASN A 146 11.76 -4.13 14.16
C ASN A 146 10.40 -4.61 14.69
N LEU A 147 10.29 -5.00 15.96
CA LEU A 147 9.02 -5.29 16.62
C LEU A 147 8.38 -4.00 17.18
N ASP A 148 9.12 -3.21 17.97
CA ASP A 148 8.66 -1.91 18.49
C ASP A 148 8.42 -0.86 17.39
N ARG A 149 9.02 -1.00 16.20
CA ARG A 149 8.81 -0.09 15.06
C ARG A 149 7.33 0.10 14.72
N TRP A 150 6.57 -1.00 14.66
CA TRP A 150 5.17 -0.97 14.22
C TRP A 150 4.28 -0.12 15.15
N PRO A 151 4.23 -0.32 16.48
CA PRO A 151 3.40 0.53 17.34
C PRO A 151 3.97 1.94 17.53
N VAL A 152 5.30 2.10 17.60
CA VAL A 152 5.90 3.40 17.95
C VAL A 152 5.93 4.38 16.77
N LEU A 153 6.12 3.91 15.54
CA LEU A 153 6.20 4.75 14.33
C LEU A 153 4.98 4.62 13.41
N GLU A 154 4.53 3.38 13.14
CA GLU A 154 3.41 3.13 12.22
C GLU A 154 2.03 3.15 12.90
N ARG A 155 1.99 3.11 14.25
CA ARG A 155 0.77 2.88 15.07
C ARG A 155 0.01 1.58 14.74
N LYS A 156 0.67 0.62 14.08
CA LYS A 156 0.10 -0.68 13.69
C LYS A 156 0.55 -1.77 14.66
N VAL A 157 -0.30 -2.78 14.87
CA VAL A 157 0.07 -3.93 15.74
C VAL A 157 0.97 -4.89 14.95
N PRO A 158 2.15 -5.28 15.48
CA PRO A 158 3.06 -6.20 14.82
C PRO A 158 2.36 -7.47 14.30
N GLY A 159 2.56 -7.76 13.02
CA GLY A 159 2.17 -9.03 12.40
C GLY A 159 0.68 -9.35 12.32
N VAL A 160 -0.22 -8.46 12.73
CA VAL A 160 -1.68 -8.63 12.57
C VAL A 160 -2.30 -7.38 11.93
N LEU A 161 -3.57 -7.47 11.59
CA LEU A 161 -4.41 -6.36 11.15
C LEU A 161 -5.46 -6.16 12.25
N THR A 162 -5.66 -4.95 12.78
CA THR A 162 -6.74 -4.76 13.77
C THR A 162 -8.09 -4.66 13.06
N GLN A 163 -9.20 -4.89 13.77
CA GLN A 163 -10.52 -4.75 13.15
C GLN A 163 -10.75 -3.30 12.69
N ALA A 164 -10.25 -2.32 13.45
CA ALA A 164 -10.25 -0.91 13.05
C ALA A 164 -9.43 -0.67 11.77
N GLU A 165 -8.21 -1.19 11.65
CA GLU A 165 -7.39 -1.04 10.43
C GLU A 165 -8.10 -1.68 9.22
N ALA A 166 -8.64 -2.90 9.40
CA ALA A 166 -9.36 -3.63 8.34
C ALA A 166 -10.62 -2.89 7.87
N THR A 167 -11.45 -2.39 8.80
CA THR A 167 -12.68 -1.67 8.48
C THR A 167 -12.40 -0.30 7.85
N ASN A 168 -11.42 0.44 8.36
CA ASN A 168 -11.06 1.76 7.81
C ASN A 168 -10.50 1.63 6.38
N GLU A 169 -9.54 0.72 6.18
CA GLU A 169 -8.93 0.48 4.86
C GLU A 169 -9.96 -0.02 3.84
N SER A 170 -10.89 -0.90 4.22
CA SER A 170 -11.97 -1.33 3.33
C SER A 170 -12.94 -0.19 3.01
N SER A 171 -13.28 0.64 3.99
CA SER A 171 -14.25 1.73 3.83
C SER A 171 -13.73 2.83 2.90
N ILE A 172 -12.48 3.25 3.09
CA ILE A 172 -11.87 4.27 2.23
C ILE A 172 -11.61 3.74 0.81
N ALA A 173 -11.15 2.49 0.67
CA ALA A 173 -11.00 1.84 -0.63
C ALA A 173 -12.34 1.71 -1.36
N PHE A 174 -13.43 1.43 -0.62
CA PHE A 174 -14.77 1.26 -1.19
C PHE A 174 -15.31 2.59 -1.72
N GLU A 175 -15.34 3.64 -0.89
CA GLU A 175 -15.85 4.95 -1.30
C GLU A 175 -14.99 5.58 -2.40
N TYR A 176 -13.67 5.39 -2.35
CA TYR A 176 -12.77 5.79 -3.44
C TYR A 176 -13.09 5.06 -4.76
N GLN A 177 -13.13 3.73 -4.76
CA GLN A 177 -13.41 2.95 -5.99
C GLN A 177 -14.81 3.25 -6.54
N LYS A 178 -15.81 3.44 -5.67
CA LYS A 178 -17.18 3.87 -6.00
C LYS A 178 -17.20 5.26 -6.66
N ALA A 179 -16.44 6.22 -6.14
CA ALA A 179 -16.34 7.56 -6.70
C ALA A 179 -15.54 7.59 -8.03
N HIS A 180 -14.45 6.82 -8.12
CA HIS A 180 -13.67 6.64 -9.35
C HIS A 180 -14.47 5.97 -10.46
N LEU A 181 -15.16 4.87 -10.17
CA LEU A 181 -16.06 4.17 -11.09
C LEU A 181 -17.17 5.09 -11.61
N LYS A 182 -17.72 5.97 -10.75
CA LYS A 182 -18.70 6.99 -11.15
C LYS A 182 -18.10 8.06 -12.08
N ARG A 183 -16.82 8.45 -11.92
CA ARG A 183 -16.16 9.49 -12.72
C ARG A 183 -15.60 8.98 -14.06
N TYR A 184 -15.08 7.75 -14.09
CA TYR A 184 -14.34 7.21 -15.23
C TYR A 184 -14.97 5.98 -15.89
N GLY A 185 -15.94 5.31 -15.27
CA GLY A 185 -16.54 4.07 -15.78
C GLY A 185 -15.65 2.82 -15.62
N GLU A 186 -14.41 2.98 -15.16
CA GLU A 186 -13.46 1.92 -14.81
C GLU A 186 -13.09 1.97 -13.31
N PHE A 187 -12.65 0.83 -12.76
CA PHE A 187 -12.00 0.80 -11.46
C PHE A 187 -10.61 1.43 -11.53
N ALA A 188 -10.16 2.03 -10.43
CA ALA A 188 -8.78 2.46 -10.30
C ALA A 188 -7.86 1.25 -10.16
N HIS A 189 -6.60 1.39 -10.58
CA HIS A 189 -5.53 0.39 -10.39
C HIS A 189 -5.04 0.37 -8.93
N LEU A 190 -5.96 0.09 -8.01
CA LEU A 190 -5.81 0.04 -6.55
C LEU A 190 -6.66 -1.13 -6.01
N PRO A 191 -6.50 -1.55 -4.75
CA PRO A 191 -7.41 -2.49 -4.08
C PRO A 191 -8.89 -2.18 -4.31
N ILE A 192 -9.68 -3.23 -4.60
CA ILE A 192 -11.14 -3.19 -4.54
C ILE A 192 -11.56 -4.06 -3.34
N PRO A 193 -12.19 -3.50 -2.29
CA PRO A 193 -12.56 -4.24 -1.10
C PRO A 193 -13.66 -5.27 -1.41
N LEU A 194 -13.52 -6.47 -0.84
CA LEU A 194 -14.45 -7.58 -1.05
C LEU A 194 -15.16 -7.98 0.24
N LEU A 195 -14.39 -8.32 1.28
CA LEU A 195 -14.89 -8.85 2.55
C LEU A 195 -14.04 -8.33 3.71
N VAL A 196 -14.67 -8.11 4.88
CA VAL A 196 -13.96 -7.91 6.15
C VAL A 196 -14.48 -8.93 7.16
N TYR A 197 -13.57 -9.55 7.90
CA TYR A 197 -13.88 -10.47 9.00
C TYR A 197 -13.24 -10.00 10.31
N ALA A 198 -13.76 -10.48 11.43
CA ALA A 198 -13.16 -10.41 12.76
C ALA A 198 -12.77 -11.82 13.24
N TRP A 199 -11.57 -11.94 13.79
CA TRP A 199 -11.18 -13.15 14.53
C TRP A 199 -11.92 -13.22 15.87
N PRO A 200 -12.18 -14.43 16.41
CA PRO A 200 -12.71 -14.62 17.77
C PRO A 200 -11.81 -14.04 18.87
N ASP A 201 -12.39 -13.77 20.03
CA ASP A 201 -11.69 -13.16 21.17
C ASP A 201 -10.55 -14.03 21.70
N GLU A 202 -10.60 -15.35 21.54
CA GLU A 202 -9.53 -16.28 21.91
C GLU A 202 -8.26 -16.07 21.08
N VAL A 203 -8.41 -15.69 19.79
CA VAL A 203 -7.28 -15.32 18.92
C VAL A 203 -6.69 -13.98 19.37
N CYS A 204 -7.54 -13.03 19.73
CA CYS A 204 -7.13 -11.72 20.24
C CYS A 204 -6.40 -11.85 21.58
N ALA A 205 -6.91 -12.67 22.50
CA ALA A 205 -6.32 -12.97 23.80
C ALA A 205 -4.96 -13.69 23.66
N ARG A 206 -4.85 -14.70 22.78
CA ARG A 206 -3.58 -15.36 22.49
C ARG A 206 -2.56 -14.36 21.94
N VAL A 207 -2.92 -13.58 20.91
CA VAL A 207 -2.01 -12.58 20.33
C VAL A 207 -1.56 -11.55 21.38
N ARG A 208 -2.45 -11.08 22.26
CA ARG A 208 -2.09 -10.18 23.36
C ARG A 208 -1.09 -10.84 24.32
N SER A 209 -1.34 -12.07 24.75
CA SER A 209 -0.45 -12.85 25.63
C SER A 209 0.93 -13.13 25.00
N ASP A 210 0.96 -13.43 23.70
CA ASP A 210 2.17 -13.76 22.94
C ASP A 210 3.04 -12.53 22.64
N LEU A 211 2.41 -11.37 22.42
CA LEU A 211 3.07 -10.18 21.86
C LEU A 211 3.50 -9.16 22.92
N LEU A 212 2.66 -8.86 23.93
CA LEU A 212 2.99 -7.82 24.92
C LEU A 212 4.32 -8.08 25.67
N PRO A 213 4.68 -9.31 26.08
CA PRO A 213 5.98 -9.57 26.74
C PRO A 213 7.22 -9.40 25.84
N LEU A 214 7.02 -9.18 24.54
CA LEU A 214 8.11 -9.04 23.57
C LEU A 214 8.44 -7.57 23.23
N LEU A 215 7.54 -6.64 23.56
CA LEU A 215 7.65 -5.21 23.25
C LEU A 215 8.39 -4.42 24.35
N SER A 216 8.80 -3.20 24.01
CA SER A 216 9.08 -2.16 25.02
C SER A 216 7.79 -1.78 25.75
N LYS A 217 7.87 -1.17 26.94
CA LYS A 217 6.67 -0.69 27.65
C LYS A 217 5.79 0.19 26.75
N ARG A 218 6.37 1.19 26.09
CA ARG A 218 5.62 2.09 25.19
C ARG A 218 5.00 1.34 24.00
N GLY A 219 5.69 0.33 23.46
CA GLY A 219 5.12 -0.53 22.43
C GLY A 219 3.93 -1.34 22.94
N ALA A 220 4.03 -1.91 24.14
CA ALA A 220 2.96 -2.65 24.81
C ALA A 220 1.76 -1.75 25.13
N ASP A 221 1.98 -0.59 25.75
CA ASP A 221 0.94 0.39 26.10
C ASP A 221 0.10 0.77 24.85
N ILE A 222 0.75 0.95 23.68
CA ILE A 222 0.07 1.25 22.40
C ILE A 222 -0.65 0.01 21.84
N VAL A 223 -0.01 -1.16 21.83
CA VAL A 223 -0.60 -2.40 21.28
C VAL A 223 -1.82 -2.86 22.08
N GLU A 224 -1.79 -2.73 23.41
CA GLU A 224 -2.93 -3.11 24.26
C GLU A 224 -4.18 -2.30 23.91
N HIS A 225 -4.04 -0.96 23.81
CA HIS A 225 -5.13 -0.07 23.42
C HIS A 225 -5.60 -0.31 21.97
N THR A 226 -4.68 -0.47 21.02
CA THR A 226 -5.06 -0.69 19.59
C THR A 226 -5.79 -2.04 19.40
N LEU A 227 -5.50 -3.03 20.25
CA LEU A 227 -6.19 -4.33 20.30
C LEU A 227 -7.56 -4.29 21.00
N GLU A 228 -8.01 -3.17 21.59
CA GLU A 228 -9.39 -3.03 22.07
C GLU A 228 -10.42 -3.20 20.95
N SER A 229 -10.05 -2.84 19.72
CA SER A 229 -10.88 -3.03 18.53
C SER A 229 -10.97 -4.49 18.05
N GLY A 230 -10.21 -5.42 18.63
CA GLY A 230 -10.08 -6.79 18.14
C GLY A 230 -9.17 -6.92 16.91
N ILE A 231 -9.02 -8.15 16.40
CA ILE A 231 -8.17 -8.46 15.25
C ILE A 231 -9.04 -8.73 14.02
N GLY A 232 -8.75 -8.02 12.93
CA GLY A 232 -9.49 -8.10 11.68
C GLY A 232 -8.76 -8.84 10.58
N ILE A 233 -9.49 -9.10 9.50
CA ILE A 233 -8.98 -9.60 8.23
C ILE A 233 -9.62 -8.77 7.13
N TYR A 234 -8.82 -8.31 6.17
CA TYR A 234 -9.30 -7.58 5.00
C TYR A 234 -9.01 -8.38 3.73
N VAL A 235 -10.07 -8.64 2.96
CA VAL A 235 -10.01 -9.35 1.68
C VAL A 235 -10.31 -8.36 0.55
N TYR A 236 -9.42 -8.28 -0.43
CA TYR A 236 -9.54 -7.34 -1.56
C TYR A 236 -9.07 -7.95 -2.88
N PHE A 237 -9.64 -7.51 -4.00
CA PHE A 237 -9.14 -7.79 -5.34
C PHE A 237 -8.07 -6.76 -5.75
N TYR A 238 -7.09 -7.17 -6.55
CA TYR A 238 -6.15 -6.27 -7.21
C TYR A 238 -5.81 -6.80 -8.63
N PRO A 239 -5.61 -5.94 -9.65
CA PRO A 239 -5.55 -6.38 -11.07
C PRO A 239 -4.37 -7.27 -11.46
N THR A 240 -3.33 -7.39 -10.63
CA THR A 240 -2.16 -8.27 -10.81
C THR A 240 -1.79 -8.90 -9.47
N VAL A 241 -0.66 -9.63 -9.35
CA VAL A 241 -0.04 -9.87 -8.04
C VAL A 241 0.78 -8.62 -7.66
N PRO A 242 0.38 -7.82 -6.65
CA PRO A 242 0.95 -6.49 -6.40
C PRO A 242 2.43 -6.58 -6.04
N THR A 243 3.28 -6.20 -6.98
CA THR A 243 4.74 -6.35 -6.86
C THR A 243 5.36 -5.02 -6.44
N ARG A 244 5.67 -4.90 -5.15
CA ARG A 244 6.10 -3.66 -4.47
C ARG A 244 7.45 -3.15 -5.02
N LEU A 245 7.53 -1.85 -5.31
CA LEU A 245 8.73 -1.19 -5.89
C LEU A 245 10.03 -1.55 -5.15
N LEU A 246 10.05 -1.42 -3.82
CA LEU A 246 11.20 -1.76 -2.99
C LEU A 246 11.62 -3.24 -3.13
N ALA A 247 10.66 -4.16 -3.18
CA ALA A 247 10.93 -5.59 -3.25
C ALA A 247 11.39 -6.06 -4.66
N GLU A 248 11.08 -5.27 -5.69
CA GLU A 248 11.47 -5.55 -7.07
C GLU A 248 12.82 -4.90 -7.42
N VAL A 249 12.98 -3.60 -7.11
CA VAL A 249 14.20 -2.86 -7.45
C VAL A 249 15.43 -3.39 -6.71
N ASP A 250 15.28 -3.84 -5.46
CA ASP A 250 16.36 -4.45 -4.68
C ASP A 250 17.01 -5.68 -5.36
N LYS A 251 16.35 -6.32 -6.33
CA LYS A 251 16.92 -7.43 -7.11
C LYS A 251 18.01 -6.98 -8.08
N TYR A 252 18.01 -5.71 -8.46
CA TYR A 252 18.93 -5.11 -9.44
C TYR A 252 19.99 -4.22 -8.76
N GLU A 253 20.28 -4.47 -7.47
CA GLU A 253 21.20 -3.68 -6.67
C GLU A 253 22.32 -4.51 -6.05
N GLY A 254 23.52 -3.91 -6.00
CA GLY A 254 24.60 -4.38 -5.16
C GLY A 254 24.33 -4.12 -3.67
N PRO A 255 25.17 -4.64 -2.75
CA PRO A 255 24.94 -4.60 -1.30
C PRO A 255 25.15 -3.22 -0.64
N GLY A 256 25.09 -2.11 -1.39
CA GLY A 256 25.48 -0.76 -0.95
C GLY A 256 24.34 0.26 -0.92
N LEU A 257 24.50 1.29 -0.07
CA LEU A 257 23.68 2.52 -0.12
C LEU A 257 24.22 3.55 -1.12
N THR A 258 25.49 3.42 -1.52
CA THR A 258 26.03 4.11 -2.69
C THR A 258 25.46 3.49 -3.95
N LEU A 259 25.19 4.31 -4.97
CA LEU A 259 25.33 3.85 -6.36
C LEU A 259 26.68 3.14 -6.44
N ASP A 260 26.68 1.86 -6.81
CA ASP A 260 27.93 1.14 -7.03
C ASP A 260 28.67 1.87 -8.16
N LYS A 261 29.92 2.26 -7.90
CA LYS A 261 30.56 3.34 -8.68
C LYS A 261 30.80 2.96 -10.14
N ASP A 262 30.84 1.66 -10.39
CA ASP A 262 31.07 1.07 -11.69
C ASP A 262 29.75 0.89 -12.47
N LEU A 263 28.61 0.79 -11.76
CA LEU A 263 27.27 0.57 -12.33
C LEU A 263 26.65 1.91 -12.79
N GLN A 264 27.04 2.32 -13.99
CA GLN A 264 26.59 3.57 -14.60
C GLN A 264 25.07 3.56 -14.83
N TYR A 265 24.43 4.73 -14.75
CA TYR A 265 22.97 4.88 -14.91
C TYR A 265 22.41 4.18 -16.16
N ILE A 266 23.13 4.22 -17.28
CA ILE A 266 22.74 3.56 -18.54
C ILE A 266 22.68 2.04 -18.38
N GLU A 267 23.66 1.44 -17.69
CA GLU A 267 23.71 0.01 -17.41
C GLU A 267 22.59 -0.41 -16.46
N ARG A 268 22.35 0.35 -15.38
CA ARG A 268 21.21 0.10 -14.47
C ARG A 268 19.88 0.12 -15.22
N MET A 269 19.65 1.11 -16.08
CA MET A 269 18.42 1.21 -16.88
C MET A 269 18.30 0.08 -17.90
N SER A 270 19.42 -0.37 -18.49
CA SER A 270 19.46 -1.55 -19.36
C SER A 270 19.10 -2.84 -18.60
N THR A 271 19.63 -3.00 -17.39
CA THR A 271 19.36 -4.15 -16.50
C THR A 271 17.90 -4.18 -16.04
N ILE A 272 17.34 -3.05 -15.61
CA ILE A 272 15.92 -2.92 -15.22
C ILE A 272 14.99 -3.30 -16.40
N LYS A 273 15.28 -2.77 -17.60
CA LYS A 273 14.51 -3.07 -18.82
C LYS A 273 14.65 -4.54 -19.25
N SER A 274 15.85 -5.10 -19.15
CA SER A 274 16.12 -6.52 -19.45
C SER A 274 15.46 -7.46 -18.42
N GLY A 275 15.25 -6.98 -17.20
CA GLY A 275 14.45 -7.63 -16.16
C GLY A 275 12.93 -7.57 -16.39
N GLY A 276 12.46 -6.94 -17.47
CA GLY A 276 11.05 -6.87 -17.85
C GLY A 276 10.29 -5.63 -17.35
N LEU A 277 10.95 -4.68 -16.68
CA LEU A 277 10.30 -3.48 -16.16
C LEU A 277 10.27 -2.34 -17.20
N ASP A 278 9.07 -1.92 -17.58
CA ASP A 278 8.85 -0.70 -18.37
C ASP A 278 8.75 0.52 -17.44
N VAL A 279 9.89 1.19 -17.25
CA VAL A 279 9.99 2.37 -16.39
C VAL A 279 9.08 3.51 -16.84
N GLN A 280 8.84 3.69 -18.15
CA GLN A 280 7.94 4.75 -18.61
C GLN A 280 6.49 4.45 -18.21
N ARG A 281 6.00 3.24 -18.52
CA ARG A 281 4.66 2.79 -18.14
C ARG A 281 4.43 2.86 -16.63
N ILE A 282 5.41 2.49 -15.82
CA ILE A 282 5.31 2.52 -14.34
C ILE A 282 5.11 3.96 -13.85
N ILE A 283 5.93 4.90 -14.33
CA ILE A 283 5.85 6.31 -13.94
C ILE A 283 4.54 6.95 -14.41
N GLU A 284 4.12 6.65 -15.65
CA GLU A 284 2.84 7.09 -16.20
C GLU A 284 1.65 6.56 -15.39
N GLY A 285 1.71 5.30 -14.94
CA GLY A 285 0.72 4.65 -14.08
C GLY A 285 0.58 5.32 -12.71
N TRP A 286 1.67 5.46 -11.95
CA TRP A 286 1.63 6.16 -10.65
C TRP A 286 1.16 7.61 -10.79
N THR A 287 1.53 8.28 -11.89
CA THR A 287 1.10 9.66 -12.17
C THR A 287 -0.39 9.72 -12.53
N LYS A 288 -0.91 8.76 -13.31
CA LYS A 288 -2.37 8.61 -13.58
C LYS A 288 -3.11 8.42 -12.27
N VAL A 289 -2.70 7.47 -11.43
CA VAL A 289 -3.35 7.17 -10.14
C VAL A 289 -3.36 8.39 -9.21
N LEU A 290 -2.24 9.13 -9.08
CA LEU A 290 -2.17 10.34 -8.25
C LEU A 290 -3.14 11.43 -8.73
N VAL A 291 -3.15 11.71 -10.03
CA VAL A 291 -3.98 12.75 -10.64
C VAL A 291 -5.46 12.38 -10.55
N GLN A 292 -5.83 11.15 -10.89
CA GLN A 292 -7.21 10.69 -10.79
C GLN A 292 -7.70 10.67 -9.34
N MET A 293 -6.85 10.32 -8.37
CA MET A 293 -7.23 10.37 -6.95
C MET A 293 -7.61 11.79 -6.51
N MET A 294 -6.76 12.77 -6.84
CA MET A 294 -7.06 14.19 -6.61
C MET A 294 -8.33 14.65 -7.34
N ALA A 295 -8.47 14.29 -8.62
CA ALA A 295 -9.61 14.68 -9.45
C ALA A 295 -10.95 14.05 -9.02
N VAL A 296 -10.93 12.92 -8.31
CA VAL A 296 -12.10 12.27 -7.70
C VAL A 296 -12.49 12.92 -6.36
N GLY A 297 -11.59 13.68 -5.72
CA GLY A 297 -11.84 14.34 -4.43
C GLY A 297 -11.07 13.74 -3.25
N TYR A 298 -10.00 12.98 -3.49
CA TYR A 298 -9.21 12.32 -2.45
C TYR A 298 -7.72 12.68 -2.53
N LEU A 299 -7.01 12.53 -1.41
CA LEU A 299 -5.56 12.67 -1.31
C LEU A 299 -4.93 11.42 -0.67
N PRO A 300 -3.73 11.00 -1.09
CA PRO A 300 -3.16 9.71 -0.71
C PRO A 300 -2.49 9.67 0.68
N LYS A 301 -2.55 10.76 1.44
CA LYS A 301 -1.86 10.89 2.74
C LYS A 301 -2.72 11.64 3.75
N ASP A 302 -2.97 11.00 4.90
CA ASP A 302 -3.44 11.62 6.12
C ASP A 302 -2.46 12.73 6.56
N PRO A 303 -2.93 13.96 6.91
CA PRO A 303 -2.06 15.04 7.35
C PRO A 303 -1.17 14.69 8.53
N GLY A 304 -1.67 13.90 9.48
CA GLY A 304 -0.98 13.41 10.67
C GLY A 304 -0.01 12.24 10.40
N SER A 305 -0.02 11.65 9.20
CA SER A 305 1.02 10.71 8.77
C SER A 305 2.30 11.48 8.38
N LEU A 306 3.19 11.65 9.37
CA LEU A 306 4.41 12.46 9.25
C LEU A 306 5.63 11.71 8.70
N LEU A 307 5.67 10.37 8.76
CA LEU A 307 6.89 9.56 8.54
C LEU A 307 6.66 8.22 7.84
N THR A 308 5.61 7.48 8.22
CA THR A 308 5.41 6.07 7.88
C THR A 308 3.93 5.71 7.87
N ALA A 309 3.59 4.63 7.16
CA ALA A 309 2.23 4.22 6.83
C ALA A 309 1.56 5.24 5.90
N ASP A 310 1.98 5.23 4.63
CA ASP A 310 1.20 5.77 3.53
C ASP A 310 1.27 4.93 2.25
N CYS A 311 0.26 5.04 1.39
CA CYS A 311 0.14 4.24 0.17
C CYS A 311 1.20 4.58 -0.90
N MET A 312 1.85 5.75 -0.79
CA MET A 312 2.88 6.23 -1.72
C MET A 312 4.32 5.91 -1.26
N GLN A 313 4.52 5.11 -0.23
CA GLN A 313 5.89 4.71 0.16
C GLN A 313 6.46 3.67 -0.83
N PRO A 314 7.80 3.55 -0.99
CA PRO A 314 8.40 2.59 -1.93
C PRO A 314 8.03 1.13 -1.68
N TRP A 315 7.56 0.78 -0.48
CA TRP A 315 7.03 -0.54 -0.17
C TRP A 315 5.54 -0.69 -0.46
N ASN A 316 4.77 0.36 -0.76
CA ASN A 316 3.32 0.31 -1.01
C ASN A 316 2.94 0.64 -2.45
N VAL A 317 3.77 1.37 -3.20
CA VAL A 317 3.61 1.50 -4.67
C VAL A 317 4.10 0.23 -5.39
N CYS A 318 3.43 -0.15 -6.49
CA CYS A 318 3.69 -1.39 -7.23
C CYS A 318 4.18 -1.13 -8.66
N VAL A 319 5.01 -2.03 -9.19
CA VAL A 319 5.67 -1.91 -10.52
C VAL A 319 4.75 -2.24 -11.70
N ASP A 320 3.44 -2.37 -11.49
CA ASP A 320 2.45 -2.49 -12.55
C ASP A 320 1.75 -1.16 -12.91
N GLY A 321 1.93 -0.15 -12.04
CA GLY A 321 1.36 1.20 -12.14
C GLY A 321 0.43 1.57 -10.97
N GLY A 322 0.03 0.61 -10.13
CA GLY A 322 -0.88 0.82 -9.00
C GLY A 322 -0.21 0.91 -7.62
N TRP A 323 -1.02 1.07 -6.58
CA TRP A 323 -0.60 1.14 -5.16
C TRP A 323 -1.47 0.26 -4.25
N VAL A 324 -0.98 -0.08 -3.05
CA VAL A 324 -1.72 -0.81 -1.99
C VAL A 324 -1.58 -0.13 -0.63
N ASP A 325 -2.22 -0.66 0.43
CA ASP A 325 -2.20 -0.10 1.81
C ASP A 325 -2.86 1.30 1.82
N LEU A 326 -4.16 1.35 1.48
CA LEU A 326 -4.91 2.60 1.25
C LEU A 326 -5.41 3.29 2.53
N ASP A 327 -4.98 2.84 3.71
CA ASP A 327 -5.45 3.38 4.99
C ASP A 327 -5.01 4.82 5.25
N SER A 328 -4.05 5.33 4.46
CA SER A 328 -3.65 6.75 4.46
C SER A 328 -4.42 7.63 3.49
N VAL A 329 -5.35 7.11 2.69
CA VAL A 329 -6.15 7.92 1.77
C VAL A 329 -7.19 8.72 2.57
N VAL A 330 -7.37 10.00 2.24
CA VAL A 330 -8.34 10.89 2.91
C VAL A 330 -9.14 11.70 1.88
N PRO A 331 -10.44 11.96 2.11
CA PRO A 331 -11.21 12.89 1.30
C PRO A 331 -10.73 14.34 1.50
N ILE A 332 -10.80 15.18 0.47
CA ILE A 332 -10.35 16.59 0.56
C ILE A 332 -11.32 17.40 1.45
N GLU A 333 -12.58 17.01 1.57
CA GLU A 333 -13.55 17.59 2.51
C GLU A 333 -13.31 17.26 4.00
N SER A 334 -12.44 16.30 4.35
CA SER A 334 -12.03 16.09 5.76
C SER A 334 -10.82 16.92 6.19
N LEU A 335 -10.22 17.70 5.28
CA LEU A 335 -9.08 18.56 5.59
C LEU A 335 -9.52 19.94 6.08
N LEU A 336 -8.83 20.45 7.11
CA LEU A 336 -9.23 21.61 7.91
C LEU A 336 -9.17 22.92 7.14
N ASP A 337 -8.14 23.12 6.30
CA ASP A 337 -7.93 24.35 5.54
C ASP A 337 -7.13 24.15 4.23
N GLU A 338 -6.98 25.22 3.45
CA GLU A 338 -6.25 25.22 2.17
C GLU A 338 -4.73 24.99 2.33
N LYS A 339 -4.17 25.24 3.52
CA LYS A 339 -2.75 25.04 3.83
C LYS A 339 -2.48 23.56 4.08
N GLU A 340 -3.38 22.84 4.75
CA GLU A 340 -3.31 21.39 4.93
C GLU A 340 -3.44 20.67 3.58
N ILE A 341 -4.40 21.08 2.73
CA ILE A 341 -4.51 20.57 1.35
C ILE A 341 -3.21 20.84 0.56
N SER A 342 -2.67 22.05 0.63
CA SER A 342 -1.41 22.41 -0.06
C SER A 342 -0.23 21.56 0.42
N ASP A 343 -0.10 21.32 1.72
CA ASP A 343 0.97 20.49 2.29
C ASP A 343 0.83 19.02 1.92
N VAL A 344 -0.38 18.45 1.97
CA VAL A 344 -0.64 17.07 1.56
C VAL A 344 -0.38 16.87 0.07
N VAL A 345 -0.80 17.81 -0.80
CA VAL A 345 -0.46 17.78 -2.24
C VAL A 345 1.06 17.81 -2.45
N ARG A 346 1.77 18.73 -1.78
CA ARG A 346 3.25 18.82 -1.82
C ARG A 346 3.93 17.54 -1.35
N ARG A 347 3.49 16.96 -0.22
CA ARG A 347 4.00 15.67 0.29
C ARG A 347 3.74 14.52 -0.67
N SER A 348 2.62 14.55 -1.40
CA SER A 348 2.25 13.52 -2.37
C SER A 348 3.10 13.60 -3.64
N VAL A 349 3.26 14.80 -4.21
CA VAL A 349 4.16 15.04 -5.35
C VAL A 349 5.60 14.63 -5.02
N ARG A 350 6.09 15.00 -3.83
CA ARG A 350 7.44 14.62 -3.36
C ARG A 350 7.59 13.10 -3.16
N ALA A 351 6.55 12.41 -2.69
CA ALA A 351 6.58 10.95 -2.58
C ALA A 351 6.64 10.28 -3.96
N LEU A 352 5.87 10.77 -4.94
CA LEU A 352 5.96 10.32 -6.33
C LEU A 352 7.36 10.55 -6.91
N ALA A 353 7.94 11.73 -6.71
CA ALA A 353 9.33 12.03 -7.12
C ALA A 353 10.35 11.09 -6.46
N ILE A 354 10.23 10.80 -5.17
CA ILE A 354 11.09 9.83 -4.47
C ILE A 354 10.96 8.43 -5.06
N ASN A 355 9.74 7.96 -5.40
CA ASN A 355 9.53 6.66 -6.03
C ASN A 355 10.12 6.58 -7.45
N ILE A 356 9.97 7.66 -8.24
CA ILE A 356 10.59 7.80 -9.57
C ILE A 356 12.12 7.72 -9.46
N CYS A 357 12.71 8.49 -8.54
CA CYS A 357 14.14 8.41 -8.24
C CYS A 357 14.56 7.01 -7.78
N TYR A 358 13.77 6.35 -6.92
CA TYR A 358 14.10 5.02 -6.43
C TYR A 358 14.08 3.96 -7.55
N LEU A 359 13.09 4.02 -8.45
CA LEU A 359 13.07 3.19 -9.64
C LEU A 359 14.32 3.43 -10.51
N MET A 360 14.63 4.69 -10.83
CA MET A 360 15.69 5.04 -11.77
C MET A 360 17.11 4.86 -11.21
N VAL A 361 17.40 5.27 -9.96
CA VAL A 361 18.75 5.26 -9.36
C VAL A 361 18.87 4.50 -8.03
N GLY A 362 17.79 3.89 -7.54
CA GLY A 362 17.86 2.89 -6.47
C GLY A 362 18.02 3.45 -5.05
N LYS A 363 18.62 2.66 -4.15
CA LYS A 363 18.99 3.08 -2.79
C LYS A 363 19.68 4.44 -2.69
N ALA A 364 20.43 4.84 -3.71
CA ALA A 364 21.05 6.16 -3.75
C ALA A 364 20.04 7.32 -3.68
N ALA A 365 18.80 7.14 -4.18
CA ALA A 365 17.71 8.11 -4.07
C ALA A 365 17.29 8.40 -2.63
N LEU A 366 17.49 7.45 -1.70
CA LEU A 366 17.21 7.62 -0.28
C LEU A 366 18.33 8.40 0.44
N SER A 367 19.48 8.60 -0.20
CA SER A 367 20.54 9.43 0.37
C SER A 367 20.13 10.90 0.39
N THR A 368 20.42 11.58 1.50
CA THR A 368 20.27 13.04 1.61
C THR A 368 21.06 13.77 0.52
N GLY A 369 22.21 13.23 0.12
CA GLY A 369 23.06 13.77 -0.94
C GLY A 369 22.43 13.78 -2.34
N ILE A 370 21.46 12.92 -2.65
CA ILE A 370 20.67 13.00 -3.90
C ILE A 370 19.42 13.83 -3.66
N ARG A 371 18.63 13.49 -2.63
CA ARG A 371 17.35 14.16 -2.32
C ARG A 371 17.47 15.68 -2.11
N ASP A 372 18.58 16.14 -1.53
CA ASP A 372 18.83 17.56 -1.23
C ASP A 372 19.59 18.28 -2.37
N ARG A 373 19.93 17.58 -3.48
CA ARG A 373 20.62 18.14 -4.66
C ARG A 373 19.80 18.19 -5.94
N PHE A 374 18.86 17.27 -6.14
CA PHE A 374 18.06 17.17 -7.37
C PHE A 374 16.62 17.66 -7.16
N VAL A 375 16.49 18.89 -6.64
CA VAL A 375 15.20 19.54 -6.33
C VAL A 375 14.37 19.79 -7.60
N GLU A 376 15.03 19.84 -8.75
CA GLU A 376 14.43 19.91 -10.08
C GLU A 376 13.48 18.73 -10.36
N ILE A 377 13.68 17.56 -9.73
CA ILE A 377 12.82 16.38 -9.93
C ILE A 377 11.47 16.61 -9.23
N ASP A 378 11.44 17.16 -8.01
CA ASP A 378 10.20 17.57 -7.34
C ASP A 378 9.43 18.60 -8.21
N TRP A 379 10.15 19.48 -8.93
CA TRP A 379 9.54 20.47 -9.85
C TRP A 379 9.02 19.87 -11.15
N LEU A 380 9.76 18.94 -11.78
CA LEU A 380 9.31 18.23 -12.98
C LEU A 380 8.03 17.42 -12.71
N VAL A 381 7.96 16.72 -11.58
CA VAL A 381 6.77 15.97 -11.17
C VAL A 381 5.63 16.91 -10.80
N MET A 382 5.89 18.03 -10.10
CA MET A 382 4.87 19.05 -9.83
C MET A 382 4.25 19.61 -11.11
N ASN A 383 5.07 19.95 -12.12
CA ASN A 383 4.59 20.45 -13.40
C ASN A 383 3.72 19.44 -14.15
N GLU A 384 4.13 18.17 -14.19
CA GLU A 384 3.39 17.11 -14.90
C GLU A 384 2.06 16.77 -14.19
N VAL A 385 2.05 16.71 -12.85
CA VAL A 385 0.81 16.54 -12.07
C VAL A 385 -0.11 17.75 -12.28
N SER A 386 0.42 18.97 -12.19
CA SER A 386 -0.34 20.22 -12.43
C SER A 386 -0.95 20.25 -13.83
N ARG A 387 -0.17 19.92 -14.88
CA ARG A 387 -0.63 19.84 -16.27
C ARG A 387 -1.81 18.87 -16.42
N ARG A 388 -1.69 17.65 -15.89
CA ARG A 388 -2.76 16.64 -15.97
C ARG A 388 -3.99 16.99 -15.13
N ILE A 389 -3.82 17.65 -13.98
CA ILE A 389 -4.95 18.18 -13.18
C ILE A 389 -5.70 19.27 -13.96
N LEU A 390 -4.98 20.15 -14.67
CA LEU A 390 -5.58 21.16 -15.56
C LEU A 390 -6.21 20.54 -16.83
N GLU A 391 -5.94 19.28 -17.16
CA GLU A 391 -6.62 18.52 -18.23
C GLU A 391 -7.90 17.89 -17.69
N GLU A 392 -7.85 17.19 -16.56
CA GLU A 392 -9.02 16.67 -15.83
C GLU A 392 -10.04 17.77 -15.49
N ASP A 393 -9.57 18.95 -15.11
CA ASP A 393 -10.43 20.09 -14.78
C ASP A 393 -11.20 20.61 -16.00
N ARG A 394 -10.55 20.64 -17.18
CA ARG A 394 -11.19 21.05 -18.44
C ARG A 394 -12.20 20.03 -18.97
N GLU A 395 -11.98 18.74 -18.71
CA GLU A 395 -12.87 17.67 -19.19
C GLU A 395 -14.04 17.36 -18.24
N ARG A 396 -13.81 17.39 -16.92
CA ARG A 396 -14.72 16.86 -15.89
C ARG A 396 -14.84 17.73 -14.63
N GLY A 397 -14.03 18.78 -14.51
CA GLY A 397 -13.89 19.60 -13.29
C GLY A 397 -13.09 18.91 -12.18
N VAL A 398 -12.42 19.70 -11.34
CA VAL A 398 -11.83 19.26 -10.05
C VAL A 398 -12.22 20.22 -8.92
N ASP A 399 -11.87 19.89 -7.67
CA ASP A 399 -12.09 20.77 -6.51
C ASP A 399 -11.34 22.11 -6.65
N ASP A 400 -12.03 23.24 -6.41
CA ASP A 400 -11.47 24.59 -6.50
C ASP A 400 -10.22 24.79 -5.61
N ARG A 401 -10.11 24.06 -4.50
CA ARG A 401 -8.96 24.12 -3.58
C ARG A 401 -7.71 23.53 -4.25
N LEU A 402 -7.86 22.51 -5.10
CA LEU A 402 -6.76 21.99 -5.93
C LEU A 402 -6.35 23.03 -6.99
N ARG A 403 -7.30 23.71 -7.65
CA ARG A 403 -7.00 24.80 -8.59
C ARG A 403 -6.14 25.88 -7.93
N LYS A 404 -6.46 26.29 -6.69
CA LYS A 404 -5.66 27.25 -5.91
C LYS A 404 -4.24 26.75 -5.60
N VAL A 405 -4.09 25.48 -5.20
CA VAL A 405 -2.77 24.89 -4.91
C VAL A 405 -1.89 24.86 -6.15
N PHE A 406 -2.42 24.45 -7.30
CA PHE A 406 -1.62 24.42 -8.53
C PHE A 406 -1.40 25.82 -9.14
N ALA A 407 -2.36 26.75 -9.04
CA ALA A 407 -2.14 28.14 -9.42
C ALA A 407 -1.05 28.85 -8.57
N THR A 408 -0.98 28.54 -7.27
CA THR A 408 0.06 29.10 -6.37
C THR A 408 1.42 28.39 -6.47
N SER A 409 1.50 27.23 -7.15
CA SER A 409 2.77 26.57 -7.49
C SER A 409 3.55 27.24 -8.63
N GLY A 410 3.02 28.32 -9.22
CA GLY A 410 3.78 29.17 -10.14
C GLY A 410 5.05 29.73 -9.49
N LEU A 411 6.15 29.72 -10.23
CA LEU A 411 7.48 30.11 -9.72
C LEU A 411 7.49 31.51 -9.09
N TYR A 412 6.78 32.48 -9.68
CA TYR A 412 6.82 33.88 -9.23
C TYR A 412 6.14 34.10 -7.87
N PRO A 413 4.85 33.71 -7.63
CA PRO A 413 4.26 33.76 -6.28
C PRO A 413 5.04 32.97 -5.22
N GLY A 414 5.67 31.85 -5.60
CA GLY A 414 6.52 31.06 -4.70
C GLY A 414 7.78 31.81 -4.27
N LEU A 415 8.49 32.42 -5.22
CA LEU A 415 9.69 33.22 -4.95
C LEU A 415 9.36 34.53 -4.23
N ASP A 416 8.33 35.26 -4.66
CA ASP A 416 7.91 36.53 -4.06
C ASP A 416 7.58 36.35 -2.57
N ARG A 417 6.83 35.30 -2.22
CA ARG A 417 6.53 34.96 -0.82
C ARG A 417 7.76 34.54 -0.01
N LEU A 418 8.77 33.94 -0.66
CA LEU A 418 9.98 33.47 0.00
C LEU A 418 10.97 34.64 0.24
N PHE A 419 11.07 35.59 -0.69
CA PHE A 419 11.89 36.79 -0.53
C PHE A 419 11.21 37.86 0.35
N SER A 420 9.90 38.05 0.28
CA SER A 420 9.17 38.97 1.18
C SER A 420 9.16 38.54 2.65
N LEU A 421 9.45 37.27 2.94
CA LEU A 421 9.70 36.76 4.30
C LEU A 421 11.18 36.85 4.72
N ALA A 422 12.07 37.34 3.86
CA ALA A 422 13.52 37.43 4.11
C ALA A 422 14.03 38.87 4.39
N TYR A 423 13.16 39.88 4.32
CA TYR A 423 13.47 41.32 4.47
C TYR A 423 12.42 41.97 5.44
#